data_AF-A0A818PYF4-F1
#
_entry.id   AF-A0A818PYF4-F1
#
_cell.length_a   1.000
_cell.length_b   1.000
_cell.length_c   1.000
_cell.angle_alpha   90.00
_cell.angle_beta   90.00
_cell.angle_gamma   90.00
#
_symmetry.space_group_name_H-M   'P 1'
#
loop_
_entity.id
_entity.type
_entity.pdbx_description
1 polymer ?
#
loop_
_entity_poly.entity_id
_entity_poly.type
_entity_poly.pdbx_seq_one_letter_code
_entity_poly.pdbx_strand_id
1 'polypeptide(L)' 'LDCPNGELTRKKFIQVYRQFFPNGQAEAFCTHIFRTFDADNSGKIDFK' A
#
# COMPACT_ATOMS: atom_id res chain seq x y z
N LEU A 1 -2.74 5.73 14.76
CA LEU A 1 -3.88 4.92 15.25
C LEU A 1 -4.97 4.90 14.18
N ASP A 2 -4.68 4.35 12.98
CA ASP A 2 -5.53 4.58 11.79
C ASP A 2 -5.85 3.32 10.97
N CYS A 3 -5.80 2.12 11.57
CA CYS A 3 -6.23 0.87 10.91
C CYS A 3 -6.88 -0.10 11.92
N PRO A 4 -8.16 0.07 12.29
CA PRO A 4 -8.84 -0.82 13.23
C PRO A 4 -8.99 -2.27 12.70
N ASN A 5 -8.86 -2.49 11.38
CA ASN A 5 -9.00 -3.80 10.74
C ASN A 5 -7.70 -4.38 10.14
N GLY A 6 -6.57 -3.68 10.20
CA GLY A 6 -5.31 -4.15 9.57
C GLY A 6 -5.26 -4.08 8.03
N GLU A 7 -6.36 -3.66 7.38
CA GLU A 7 -6.43 -3.46 5.94
C GLU A 7 -5.88 -2.08 5.53
N LEU A 8 -5.03 -2.03 4.51
CA LEU A 8 -4.60 -0.78 3.87
C LEU A 8 -4.96 -0.78 2.38
N THR A 9 -5.67 0.25 1.95
CA THR A 9 -6.02 0.44 0.54
C THR A 9 -4.89 1.08 -0.24
N ARG A 10 -4.82 0.81 -1.55
CA ARG A 10 -3.78 1.34 -2.45
C ARG A 10 -3.59 2.84 -2.36
N LYS A 11 -4.70 3.59 -2.33
CA LYS A 11 -4.69 5.05 -2.20
C LYS A 11 -4.00 5.52 -0.93
N LYS A 12 -4.35 4.92 0.23
CA LYS A 12 -3.76 5.30 1.52
C LYS A 12 -2.28 4.90 1.58
N PHE A 13 -1.93 3.73 1.04
CA PHE A 13 -0.53 3.28 0.95
C PHE A 13 0.32 4.29 0.18
N ILE A 14 -0.11 4.67 -1.02
CA ILE A 14 0.60 5.64 -1.86
C ILE A 14 0.72 6.99 -1.15
N GLN A 15 -0.33 7.45 -0.49
CA GLN A 15 -0.32 8.74 0.21
C GLN A 15 0.69 8.74 1.37
N VAL A 16 0.67 7.71 2.21
CA VAL A 16 1.62 7.55 3.31
C VAL A 16 3.05 7.43 2.75
N TYR A 17 3.25 6.60 1.72
CA TYR A 17 4.57 6.40 1.13
C TYR A 17 5.15 7.67 0.52
N ARG A 18 4.33 8.51 -0.14
CA ARG A 18 4.76 9.83 -0.66
C ARG A 18 5.10 10.83 0.44
N GLN A 19 4.49 10.71 1.62
CA GLN A 19 4.90 11.54 2.77
C GLN A 19 6.28 11.15 3.31
N PHE A 20 6.62 9.86 3.32
CA PHE A 20 7.94 9.40 3.77
C PHE A 20 9.02 9.53 2.69
N PHE A 21 8.66 9.32 1.43
CA PHE A 21 9.57 9.36 0.29
C PHE A 21 9.00 10.27 -0.82
N PRO A 22 9.06 11.61 -0.65
CA PRO A 22 8.49 12.56 -1.61
C PRO A 22 9.14 12.49 -3.00
N ASN A 23 10.40 12.03 -3.08
CA ASN A 23 11.15 11.85 -4.34
C ASN A 23 11.26 10.38 -4.78
N GLY A 24 10.64 9.45 -4.05
CA GLY A 24 10.70 8.03 -4.36
C GLY A 24 9.68 7.62 -5.44
N GLN A 25 10.00 6.57 -6.19
CA GLN A 25 9.04 5.95 -7.12
C GLN A 25 7.98 5.14 -6.35
N ALA A 26 7.09 5.87 -5.67
CA ALA A 26 5.99 5.31 -4.89
C ALA A 26 5.12 4.37 -5.73
N GLU A 27 4.94 4.67 -7.02
CA GLU A 27 4.08 3.92 -7.92
C GLU A 27 4.66 2.54 -8.29
N ALA A 28 5.97 2.47 -8.58
CA ALA A 28 6.67 1.23 -8.86
C ALA A 28 6.72 0.32 -7.61
N PHE A 29 7.02 0.92 -6.45
CA PHE A 29 7.06 0.20 -5.18
C PHE A 29 5.68 -0.33 -4.79
N CYS A 30 4.66 0.51 -4.92
CA CYS A 30 3.28 0.13 -4.62
C CYS A 30 2.83 -1.00 -5.55
N THR A 31 3.16 -0.95 -6.84
CA THR A 31 2.87 -2.06 -7.77
C THR A 31 3.55 -3.36 -7.34
N HIS A 32 4.80 -3.30 -6.87
CA HIS A 32 5.53 -4.48 -6.41
C HIS A 32 4.94 -5.08 -5.12
N ILE A 33 4.59 -4.23 -4.16
CA ILE A 33 3.96 -4.62 -2.91
C ILE A 33 2.58 -5.23 -3.20
N PHE A 34 1.73 -4.57 -3.99
CA PHE A 34 0.43 -5.13 -4.36
C PHE A 34 0.56 -6.47 -5.08
N ARG A 35 1.51 -6.63 -6.00
CA ARG A 35 1.71 -7.92 -6.66
C ARG A 35 2.12 -9.05 -5.70
N THR A 36 2.76 -8.70 -4.59
CA THR A 36 3.27 -9.67 -3.61
C THR A 36 2.24 -9.98 -2.52
N PHE A 37 1.48 -8.97 -2.10
CA PHE A 37 0.57 -9.05 -0.95
C PHE A 37 -0.92 -9.12 -1.35
N ASP A 38 -1.30 -8.69 -2.55
CA ASP A 38 -2.66 -8.80 -3.12
C ASP A 38 -2.73 -9.97 -4.10
N ALA A 39 -2.42 -11.18 -3.61
CA ALA A 39 -2.44 -12.41 -4.42
C ALA A 39 -3.83 -12.72 -5.00
N ASP A 40 -4.90 -12.26 -4.32
CA ASP A 40 -6.29 -12.45 -4.72
C ASP A 40 -6.81 -11.36 -5.69
N ASN A 41 -5.98 -10.35 -6.05
CA ASN A 41 -6.39 -9.19 -6.85
C ASN A 41 -7.61 -8.44 -6.27
N SER A 42 -7.73 -8.42 -4.95
CA SER A 42 -8.79 -7.73 -4.21
C SER A 42 -8.65 -6.20 -4.28
N GLY A 43 -7.48 -5.69 -4.66
CA GLY A 43 -7.14 -4.27 -4.64
C GLY A 43 -6.84 -3.74 -3.23
N LYS A 44 -6.67 -4.64 -2.26
CA LYS A 44 -6.36 -4.36 -0.85
C LYS A 44 -5.15 -5.17 -0.39
N ILE A 45 -4.40 -4.64 0.56
CA ILE A 45 -3.33 -5.38 1.23
C ILE A 45 -3.71 -5.52 2.71
N ASP A 46 -3.75 -6.76 3.17
CA ASP A 46 -3.90 -7.10 4.58
C ASP A 46 -2.50 -7.18 5.21
N PHE A 47 -2.22 -6.37 6.23
CA PHE A 47 -0.91 -6.33 6.91
C PHE A 47 -0.82 -7.33 8.07
N LYS A 48 -1.56 -8.44 8.02
CA LYS A 48 -1.61 -9.45 9.07
C LYS A 48 -0.40 -10.39 9.08
#